data_AF-A0A2A4LY25-F1
#
_entry.id   AF-A0A2A4LY25-F1
#
_cell.length_a   1.000
_cell.length_b   1.000
_cell.length_c   1.000
_cell.angle_alpha   90.00
_cell.angle_beta   90.00
_cell.angle_gamma   90.00
#
_symmetry.space_group_name_H-M   'P 1'
#
loop_
_entity.id
_entity.type
_entity.pdbx_description
1 polymer ?
#
loop_
_entity_poly.entity_id
_entity_poly.type
_entity_poly.pdbx_seq_one_letter_code
_entity_poly.pdbx_strand_id
1 'polypeptide(L)'
;DRDLFYQDLCSIEGLIVYKPDANYIFCRLPDHAPSGPAVAKTLFVDHNMYIKHCEGKSMPESDRYVRIASRTQDENKQLVKVLDKILAPDCL
;
A
#
# COMPACT_ATOMS: atom_id res chain seq x y z
N ASP A 1 11.00 13.31 -0.89
CA ASP A 1 10.21 12.22 -1.50
C ASP A 1 9.43 11.41 -0.49
N ARG A 2 10.06 10.74 0.48
CA ARG A 2 9.35 9.90 1.47
C ARG A 2 8.22 10.61 2.23
N ASP A 3 8.46 11.83 2.71
CA ASP A 3 7.46 12.53 3.52
C ASP A 3 6.26 12.99 2.68
N LEU A 4 6.49 13.38 1.43
CA LEU A 4 5.42 13.64 0.45
C LEU A 4 4.68 12.35 0.11
N PHE A 5 5.40 11.25 -0.12
CA PHE A 5 4.79 9.95 -0.38
C PHE A 5 3.94 9.45 0.79
N TYR A 6 4.37 9.70 2.03
CA TYR A 6 3.57 9.47 3.23
C TYR A 6 2.29 10.29 3.21
N GLN A 7 2.38 11.59 2.92
CA GLN A 7 1.20 12.45 2.82
C GLN A 7 0.23 11.99 1.71
N ASP A 8 0.76 11.60 0.54
CA ASP A 8 -0.04 11.10 -0.58
C ASP A 8 -0.71 9.76 -0.25
N LEU A 9 -0.04 8.84 0.46
CA LEU A 9 -0.67 7.60 0.93
C LEU A 9 -1.77 7.88 1.97
N CYS A 10 -1.58 8.87 2.83
CA CYS A 10 -2.59 9.27 3.82
C CYS A 10 -3.89 9.81 3.17
N SER A 11 -3.88 10.17 1.88
CA SER A 11 -5.10 10.61 1.20
C SER A 11 -5.97 9.44 0.70
N ILE A 12 -5.48 8.20 0.76
CA ILE A 12 -6.25 7.02 0.36
C ILE A 12 -7.23 6.66 1.48
N GLU A 13 -8.52 6.62 1.15
CA GLU A 13 -9.58 6.34 2.12
C GLU A 13 -9.42 4.94 2.75
N GLY A 14 -9.53 4.87 4.08
CA GLY A 14 -9.43 3.63 4.85
C GLY A 14 -8.02 3.05 4.98
N LEU A 15 -7.01 3.58 4.27
CA LEU A 15 -5.63 3.13 4.40
C LEU A 15 -5.01 3.72 5.69
N ILE A 16 -4.59 2.86 6.61
CA ILE A 16 -3.86 3.33 7.80
C ILE A 16 -2.37 3.38 7.45
N VAL A 17 -1.80 4.58 7.48
CA VAL A 17 -0.40 4.82 7.14
C VAL A 17 0.40 5.17 8.39
N TYR A 18 1.37 4.33 8.74
CA TYR A 18 2.23 4.57 9.90
C TYR A 18 3.34 5.55 9.53
N LYS A 19 3.58 6.54 10.39
CA LYS A 19 4.64 7.53 10.19
C LYS A 19 5.99 6.82 10.00
N PRO A 20 6.73 7.08 8.91
CA PRO A 20 7.90 6.29 8.58
C PRO A 20 9.16 6.78 9.32
N ASP A 21 9.84 5.85 9.98
CA ASP A 21 11.20 6.04 10.52
C ASP A 21 12.29 5.42 9.61
N ALA A 22 11.88 4.84 8.47
CA ALA A 22 12.75 4.17 7.50
C ALA A 22 12.53 4.71 6.07
N ASN A 23 13.16 4.08 5.09
CA ASN A 23 12.97 4.35 3.65
C ASN A 23 11.76 3.61 3.05
N TYR A 24 10.94 2.99 3.88
CA TYR A 24 9.67 2.39 3.50
C TYR A 24 8.57 2.88 4.43
N ILE A 25 7.35 2.83 3.93
CA ILE A 25 6.14 3.21 4.65
C ILE A 25 5.38 1.93 4.95
N PHE A 26 5.06 1.74 6.23
CA PHE A 26 4.25 0.63 6.68
C PHE A 26 2.78 1.05 6.64
N CYS A 27 1.93 0.21 6.05
CA CYS A 27 0.51 0.49 5.93
C CYS A 27 -0.33 -0.73 6.32
N ARG A 28 -1.51 -0.48 6.89
CA ARG A 28 -2.58 -1.49 7.03
C ARG A 28 -3.68 -1.18 6.03
N LEU A 29 -4.03 -2.16 5.21
CA LEU A 29 -5.10 -2.09 4.23
C LEU A 29 -6.48 -2.02 4.92
N PRO A 30 -7.49 -1.41 4.27
CA PRO A 30 -8.88 -1.49 4.73
C PRO A 30 -9.39 -2.93 4.81
N ASP A 31 -10.38 -3.18 5.65
CA ASP A 31 -10.94 -4.53 5.86
C ASP A 31 -11.72 -5.03 4.64
N HIS A 32 -12.35 -4.13 3.88
CA HIS A 32 -13.08 -4.46 2.65
C HIS A 32 -12.15 -4.74 1.46
N ALA A 33 -10.88 -4.34 1.55
CA ALA A 33 -9.94 -4.44 0.44
C ALA A 33 -9.39 -5.88 0.27
N PRO A 34 -8.84 -6.21 -0.91
CA PRO A 34 -8.09 -7.45 -1.11
C PRO A 34 -6.93 -7.60 -0.11
N SER A 35 -6.46 -8.82 0.09
CA SER A 35 -5.32 -9.09 0.98
C SER A 35 -4.02 -8.47 0.50
N GLY A 36 -3.07 -8.26 1.41
CA GLY A 36 -1.71 -7.82 1.10
C GLY A 36 -1.06 -8.63 -0.02
N PRO A 37 -1.11 -9.97 0.00
CA PRO A 37 -0.69 -10.79 -1.15
C PRO A 37 -1.44 -10.48 -2.45
N ALA A 38 -2.77 -10.31 -2.40
CA ALA A 38 -3.58 -10.02 -3.59
C ALA A 38 -3.30 -8.62 -4.17
N VAL A 39 -3.18 -7.60 -3.32
CA VAL A 39 -2.77 -6.23 -3.70
C VAL A 39 -1.37 -6.25 -4.30
N ALA A 40 -0.41 -6.91 -3.64
CA ALA A 40 0.96 -7.01 -4.13
C ALA A 40 1.04 -7.72 -5.49
N LYS A 41 0.23 -8.79 -5.68
CA LYS A 41 0.14 -9.49 -6.97
C LYS A 41 -0.43 -8.60 -8.07
N THR A 42 -1.53 -7.89 -7.79
CA THR A 42 -2.18 -6.98 -8.75
C THR A 42 -1.22 -5.87 -9.18
N LEU A 43 -0.57 -5.21 -8.21
CA LEU A 43 0.46 -4.20 -8.47
C LEU A 43 1.60 -4.74 -9.33
N PHE A 44 2.06 -5.97 -9.07
CA PHE A 44 3.17 -6.55 -9.80
C PHE A 44 2.79 -6.97 -11.22
N VAL A 45 1.71 -7.73 -11.38
CA VAL A 45 1.31 -8.32 -12.67
C VAL A 45 0.77 -7.25 -13.61
N ASP A 46 -0.08 -6.34 -13.12
CA ASP A 46 -0.84 -5.43 -13.97
C ASP A 46 -0.15 -4.07 -14.12
N HIS A 47 0.73 -3.71 -13.18
CA HIS A 47 1.35 -2.39 -13.11
C HIS A 47 2.88 -2.41 -13.00
N ASN A 48 3.51 -3.58 -12.97
CA ASN A 48 4.97 -3.73 -12.82
C ASN A 48 5.54 -3.03 -11.56
N MET A 49 4.74 -2.99 -10.48
CA MET A 49 5.10 -2.38 -9.20
C MET A 49 5.26 -3.46 -8.13
N TYR A 50 6.44 -3.56 -7.53
CA TYR A 50 6.71 -4.56 -6.50
C TYR A 50 6.67 -3.97 -5.09
N ILE A 51 5.77 -4.47 -4.25
CA ILE A 51 5.69 -4.15 -2.82
C ILE A 51 5.83 -5.42 -1.98
N LYS A 52 6.08 -5.27 -0.67
CA LYS A 52 6.12 -6.40 0.27
C LYS A 52 4.81 -6.47 1.05
N HIS A 53 4.21 -7.65 1.18
CA HIS A 53 3.17 -7.92 2.17
C HIS A 53 3.77 -8.57 3.43
N CYS A 54 2.98 -8.64 4.50
CA CYS A 54 3.40 -9.21 5.79
C CYS A 54 2.72 -10.54 6.12
N GLU A 55 1.91 -11.13 5.23
CA GLU A 55 1.33 -12.47 5.45
C GLU A 55 2.39 -13.47 5.93
N GLY A 56 2.02 -14.28 6.93
CA GLY A 56 2.91 -15.27 7.54
C GLY A 56 3.82 -14.73 8.65
N LYS A 57 3.69 -13.44 9.01
CA LYS A 57 4.31 -12.87 10.22
C LYS A 57 3.44 -13.15 11.45
N SER A 58 4.06 -13.13 12.63
CA SER A 58 3.41 -13.45 13.91
C SER A 58 2.39 -12.40 14.38
N MET A 59 2.27 -11.27 13.70
CA MET A 59 1.33 -10.21 14.05
C MET A 59 -0.11 -10.59 13.67
N PRO A 60 -1.12 -10.18 14.47
CA PRO A 60 -2.52 -10.35 14.10
C PRO A 60 -2.80 -9.75 12.71
N GLU A 61 -3.67 -10.40 11.95
CA GLU A 61 -4.10 -9.94 10.62
C GLU A 61 -2.92 -9.61 9.70
N SER A 62 -1.85 -10.43 9.76
CA SER A 62 -0.61 -10.16 9.04
C SER A 62 -0.79 -10.00 7.52
N ASP A 63 -1.85 -10.59 6.96
CA ASP A 63 -2.27 -10.45 5.57
C ASP A 63 -2.83 -9.06 5.24
N ARG A 64 -3.16 -8.21 6.22
CA ARG A 64 -3.63 -6.83 6.02
C ARG A 64 -2.52 -5.79 5.91
N TYR A 65 -1.26 -6.18 6.09
CA TYR A 65 -0.16 -5.23 6.16
C TYR A 65 0.77 -5.29 4.95
N VAL A 66 1.20 -4.12 4.50
CA VAL A 66 2.16 -3.95 3.41
C VAL A 66 3.27 -2.97 3.79
N ARG A 67 4.44 -3.14 3.15
CA ARG A 67 5.59 -2.24 3.22
C ARG A 67 5.89 -1.75 1.82
N ILE A 68 5.88 -0.43 1.66
CA ILE A 68 6.06 0.23 0.38
C ILE A 68 7.32 1.08 0.44
N ALA A 69 8.36 0.71 -0.30
CA ALA A 69 9.60 1.47 -0.35
C ALA A 69 9.36 2.82 -1.04
N SER A 70 9.84 3.92 -0.46
CA SER A 70 9.84 5.22 -1.13
C SER A 70 10.80 5.17 -2.32
N ARG A 71 10.32 5.60 -3.49
CA ARG A 71 11.09 5.71 -4.74
C ARG A 71 11.14 7.18 -5.19
N THR A 72 11.28 7.42 -6.49
CA THR A 72 11.16 8.77 -7.06
C THR A 72 9.73 9.31 -6.90
N GLN A 73 9.56 10.63 -6.94
CA GLN A 73 8.25 11.26 -6.78
C GLN A 73 7.22 10.78 -7.82
N ASP A 74 7.63 10.56 -9.07
CA ASP A 74 6.72 10.11 -10.14
C ASP A 74 6.30 8.65 -9.95
N GLU A 75 7.24 7.76 -9.58
CA GLU A 75 6.93 6.37 -9.22
C GLU A 75 5.96 6.31 -8.03
N ASN A 76 6.21 7.13 -7.00
CA ASN A 76 5.37 7.18 -5.80
C ASN A 76 3.95 7.66 -6.14
N LYS A 77 3.80 8.76 -6.90
CA LYS A 77 2.48 9.27 -7.33
C LYS A 77 1.69 8.25 -8.12
N GLN A 78 2.37 7.55 -9.04
CA GLN A 78 1.72 6.53 -9.84
C GLN A 78 1.29 5.33 -8.97
N LEU A 79 2.11 4.93 -8.00
CA LEU A 79 1.74 3.89 -7.04
C LEU A 79 0.52 4.28 -6.22
N VAL A 80 0.48 5.51 -5.67
CA VAL A 80 -0.68 6.00 -4.89
C VAL A 80 -1.95 5.94 -5.73
N LYS A 81 -1.91 6.45 -6.96
CA LYS A 81 -3.05 6.44 -7.88
C LYS A 81 -3.57 5.03 -8.18
N VAL A 82 -2.68 4.07 -8.38
CA VAL A 82 -3.07 2.68 -8.66
C VAL A 82 -3.59 2.00 -7.39
N LEU A 83 -2.92 2.21 -6.26
CA LEU A 83 -3.31 1.63 -4.98
C LEU A 83 -4.69 2.13 -4.56
N ASP A 84 -4.97 3.43 -4.69
CA ASP A 84 -6.28 4.03 -4.41
C ASP A 84 -7.42 3.32 -5.15
N LYS A 85 -7.23 3.01 -6.43
CA LYS A 85 -8.20 2.26 -7.24
C LYS A 85 -8.39 0.82 -6.78
N ILE A 86 -7.32 0.15 -6.36
CA ILE A 86 -7.38 -1.25 -5.88
C ILE A 86 -8.10 -1.33 -4.53
N LEU A 87 -8.01 -0.28 -3.71
CA LEU A 87 -8.58 -0.23 -2.36
C LEU A 87 -9.96 0.42 -2.31
N ALA A 88 -10.41 1.06 -3.40
CA ALA A 88 -11.75 1.60 -3.51
C ALA A 88 -12.78 0.48 -3.26
N PRO A 89 -13.83 0.74 -2.46
CA PRO A 89 -14.91 -0.22 -2.28
C PRO A 89 -15.59 -0.51 -3.62
N ASP A 90 -16.02 -1.76 -3.82
CA ASP A 90 -16.82 -2.12 -4.98
C ASP A 90 -18.07 -1.23 -5.04
N CYS A 91 -18.23 -0.47 -6.12
CA CYS A 91 -19.48 0.23 -6.40
C CYS A 91 -20.55 -0.81 -6.71
N LEU A 92 -21.51 -0.99 -5.79
CA LEU A 92 -22.76 -1.72 -6.02
C LEU A 92 -23.67 -0.97 -7.00
#